data_AF-A0A9N8EL28-F1
#
_entry.id   AF-A0A9N8EL28-F1
#
_cell.length_a   1.000
_cell.length_b   1.000
_cell.length_c   1.000
_cell.angle_alpha   90.00
_cell.angle_beta   90.00
_cell.angle_gamma   90.00
#
_symmetry.space_group_name_H-M   'P 1'
#
loop_
_entity.id
_entity.type
_entity.pdbx_description
1 polymer ?
#
loop_
_entity_poly.entity_id
_entity_poly.type
_entity_poly.pdbx_seq_one_letter_code
_entity_poly.pdbx_strand_id
1 'polypeptide(L)'
;MTFLTSLSTTTSTTMRRHLLRRASTRRQPRRRQHQQRGIKSLAFTTHFLHPDLGMTDYEKLSRSTAFLLAVDPPDPTGEGPYGHLEVTQHQRTVRDFQRQHNYTPAMGGTGTAKDMGWLEFMPREHRPNVHVITSSHVVSPFLWLDYYPYDWLTQVKQEHCKYTLEVFDSKTSNKEPLRSYELHNTPIHHPEGRDVVFVHLQDEETALDEMKKLGVDVHYLRNPDKLFEKGETIYFDGYVVHDPQNAATTNDNTPNDLTVEDTRVFEPYQETGTLAFHTNDRFFATTPHPLPEGLCGAPAIDADGELCGIVEGIVPVDHENTTIAGSAAFLPSFVLAAFVEYVERYMLEQMMPKDMFQNVVRAKETNAVGGGSFSVGKDGMPASEQSWEEAFEKQVASMKKKYSKEEMDAILWNVKRERDEVMKIMNEEGGDLEEAIARVRAETLAMRQHAIEEYKKKGGLAAEDKGGKS
;
A
#
# COMPACT_ATOMS: atom_id res chain seq x y z
N MET A 1 -12.92 54.90 -55.94
CA MET A 1 -12.41 55.20 -54.59
C MET A 1 -11.50 54.04 -54.20
N THR A 2 -10.30 53.87 -54.82
CA THR A 2 -9.04 54.65 -54.68
C THR A 2 -8.58 54.66 -53.21
N PHE A 3 -7.40 54.21 -52.76
CA PHE A 3 -6.02 54.05 -53.27
C PHE A 3 -5.37 52.83 -52.53
N LEU A 4 -4.58 51.93 -53.16
CA LEU A 4 -3.09 51.93 -53.32
C LEU A 4 -2.32 51.87 -51.96
N THR A 5 -1.23 51.12 -51.75
CA THR A 5 -0.07 50.84 -52.61
C THR A 5 0.80 49.71 -52.05
N SER A 6 1.41 48.95 -52.95
CA SER A 6 2.65 48.17 -52.78
C SER A 6 3.85 49.03 -52.39
N LEU A 7 4.91 48.43 -51.83
CA LEU A 7 6.29 48.63 -52.31
C LEU A 7 7.26 47.61 -51.69
N SER A 8 8.01 46.96 -52.58
CA SER A 8 9.21 46.18 -52.32
C SER A 8 10.42 47.10 -52.20
N THR A 9 11.39 46.73 -51.35
CA THR A 9 12.79 47.15 -51.55
C THR A 9 13.73 46.05 -51.09
N THR A 10 14.50 45.55 -52.05
CA THR A 10 15.73 44.77 -51.89
C THR A 10 16.89 45.69 -51.47
N THR A 11 17.67 45.28 -50.47
CA THR A 11 19.10 45.61 -50.38
C THR A 11 19.88 44.47 -49.74
N SER A 12 20.89 44.02 -50.48
CA SER A 12 21.94 43.07 -50.09
C SER A 12 23.03 43.81 -49.30
N THR A 13 23.49 43.27 -48.16
CA THR A 13 24.86 43.51 -47.65
C THR A 13 25.31 42.38 -46.70
N THR A 14 26.08 41.46 -47.27
CA THR A 14 27.37 40.90 -46.83
C THR A 14 27.82 40.97 -45.34
N MET A 15 28.12 39.77 -44.83
CA MET A 15 29.17 39.36 -43.85
C MET A 15 29.09 39.64 -42.34
N ARG A 16 29.43 38.55 -41.63
CA ARG A 16 30.08 38.43 -40.31
C ARG A 16 29.23 38.70 -39.07
N ARG A 17 28.79 37.60 -38.43
CA ARG A 17 29.46 37.06 -37.22
C ARG A 17 28.87 35.70 -36.82
N HIS A 18 29.73 34.70 -36.88
CA HIS A 18 29.65 33.51 -36.02
C HIS A 18 29.56 33.97 -34.56
N LEU A 19 28.51 33.55 -33.85
CA LEU A 19 28.57 33.11 -32.44
C LEU A 19 27.18 32.69 -31.96
N LEU A 20 27.12 31.45 -31.44
CA LEU A 20 26.15 30.93 -30.47
C LEU A 20 24.69 30.74 -30.94
N ARG A 21 24.45 29.62 -31.64
CA ARG A 21 23.14 28.96 -31.64
C ARG A 21 23.31 27.46 -31.41
N ARG A 22 23.70 27.07 -30.19
CA ARG A 22 23.44 25.71 -29.69
C ARG A 22 21.96 25.66 -29.33
N ALA A 23 21.13 25.35 -30.32
CA ALA A 23 19.76 24.92 -30.08
C ALA A 23 19.82 23.61 -29.30
N SER A 24 19.51 23.67 -28.01
CA SER A 24 19.16 22.51 -27.21
C SER A 24 17.91 21.89 -27.83
N THR A 25 18.10 20.86 -28.66
CA THR A 25 17.03 19.95 -29.03
C THR A 25 16.63 19.21 -27.76
N ARG A 26 15.66 19.79 -27.03
CA ARG A 26 14.90 19.13 -25.97
C ARG A 26 14.31 17.88 -26.62
N ARG A 27 14.96 16.72 -26.42
CA ARG A 27 14.38 15.42 -26.76
C ARG A 27 13.08 15.36 -25.99
N GLN A 28 11.94 15.40 -26.69
CA GLN A 28 10.68 15.06 -26.05
C GLN A 28 10.85 13.66 -25.44
N PRO A 29 10.46 13.46 -24.17
CA PRO A 29 10.49 12.13 -23.58
C PRO A 29 9.74 11.20 -24.52
N ARG A 30 10.39 10.10 -24.92
CA ARG A 30 9.74 9.03 -25.67
C ARG A 30 8.56 8.60 -24.80
N ARG A 31 7.35 9.05 -25.14
CA ARG A 31 6.10 8.45 -24.64
C ARG A 31 6.31 6.96 -24.80
N ARG A 32 6.44 6.23 -23.70
CA ARG A 32 6.31 4.77 -23.73
C ARG A 32 4.95 4.58 -24.38
N GLN A 33 4.94 4.18 -25.65
CA GLN A 33 3.72 3.63 -26.20
C GLN A 33 3.42 2.48 -25.26
N HIS A 34 2.39 2.63 -24.43
CA HIS A 34 1.72 1.51 -23.82
C HIS A 34 1.35 0.61 -24.99
N GLN A 35 2.27 -0.26 -25.39
CA GLN A 35 1.92 -1.46 -26.12
C GLN A 35 0.77 -2.03 -25.33
N GLN A 36 -0.34 -2.33 -26.01
CA GLN A 36 -1.54 -2.95 -25.47
C GLN A 36 -1.18 -4.30 -24.82
N ARG A 37 -0.48 -4.26 -23.68
CA ARG A 37 -0.43 -5.35 -22.71
C ARG A 37 -1.89 -5.63 -22.41
N GLY A 38 -2.28 -6.89 -22.50
CA GLY A 38 -3.66 -7.26 -22.18
C GLY A 38 -3.82 -7.05 -20.69
N ILE A 39 -4.36 -5.89 -20.34
CA ILE A 39 -4.53 -5.48 -18.96
C ILE A 39 -5.44 -6.51 -18.30
N LYS A 40 -4.98 -7.02 -17.17
CA LYS A 40 -5.71 -7.98 -16.36
C LYS A 40 -6.38 -7.20 -15.25
N SER A 41 -7.70 -7.20 -15.28
CA SER A 41 -8.49 -6.55 -14.25
C SER A 41 -8.68 -7.56 -13.10
N LEU A 42 -8.95 -7.09 -11.89
CA LEU A 42 -9.24 -7.96 -10.73
C LEU A 42 -10.67 -7.74 -10.23
N ALA A 43 -11.44 -8.82 -10.10
CA ALA A 43 -12.78 -8.76 -9.56
C ALA A 43 -12.79 -9.31 -8.13
N PHE A 44 -13.29 -8.52 -7.19
CA PHE A 44 -13.55 -8.97 -5.83
C PHE A 44 -14.96 -9.55 -5.77
N THR A 45 -15.09 -10.78 -5.26
CA THR A 45 -16.40 -11.41 -5.04
C THR A 45 -16.61 -11.70 -3.57
N THR A 46 -17.74 -11.23 -3.03
CA THR A 46 -18.26 -11.64 -1.73
C THR A 46 -19.19 -12.82 -1.94
N HIS A 47 -18.91 -13.92 -1.25
CA HIS A 47 -19.79 -15.07 -1.15
C HIS A 47 -20.40 -15.08 0.24
N PHE A 48 -21.66 -15.50 0.39
CA PHE A 48 -22.30 -15.63 1.69
C PHE A 48 -23.01 -16.97 1.85
N LEU A 49 -23.07 -17.45 3.08
CA LEU A 49 -23.79 -18.65 3.49
C LEU A 49 -24.48 -18.37 4.82
N HIS A 50 -25.80 -18.45 4.85
CA HIS A 50 -26.60 -18.29 6.07
C HIS A 50 -27.48 -19.53 6.31
N PRO A 51 -27.02 -20.50 7.11
CA PRO A 51 -27.75 -21.76 7.33
C PRO A 51 -29.16 -21.57 7.89
N ASP A 52 -29.37 -20.57 8.76
CA ASP A 52 -30.70 -20.29 9.33
C ASP A 52 -31.72 -19.78 8.27
N LEU A 53 -31.25 -19.31 7.12
CA LEU A 53 -32.09 -18.98 5.96
C LEU A 53 -32.33 -20.21 5.05
N GLY A 54 -31.87 -21.39 5.44
CA GLY A 54 -32.00 -22.64 4.69
C GLY A 54 -30.95 -22.85 3.61
N MET A 55 -29.91 -22.02 3.56
CA MET A 55 -28.82 -22.15 2.58
C MET A 55 -27.92 -23.34 2.90
N THR A 56 -27.56 -24.13 1.88
CA THR A 56 -26.62 -25.26 2.01
C THR A 56 -25.22 -24.94 1.50
N ASP A 57 -25.12 -23.97 0.60
CA ASP A 57 -23.90 -23.65 -0.13
C ASP A 57 -23.68 -22.13 -0.17
N TYR A 58 -22.44 -21.74 -0.45
CA TYR A 58 -22.09 -20.32 -0.62
C TYR A 58 -22.68 -19.79 -1.94
N GLU A 59 -23.37 -18.66 -1.84
CA GLU A 59 -23.89 -17.93 -2.99
C GLU A 59 -23.15 -16.60 -3.16
N LYS A 60 -23.11 -16.07 -4.39
CA LYS A 60 -22.51 -14.76 -4.64
C LYS A 60 -23.43 -13.67 -4.10
N LEU A 61 -22.95 -12.93 -3.11
CA LEU A 61 -23.67 -11.79 -2.54
C LEU A 61 -23.49 -10.54 -3.41
N SER A 62 -22.26 -10.27 -3.81
CA SER A 62 -21.88 -9.02 -4.48
C SER A 62 -20.51 -9.16 -5.15
N ARG A 63 -20.23 -8.27 -6.11
CA ARG A 63 -18.98 -8.25 -6.86
C ARG A 63 -18.63 -6.84 -7.31
N SER A 64 -17.33 -6.53 -7.34
CA SER A 64 -16.80 -5.22 -7.76
C SER A 64 -15.43 -5.35 -8.39
N THR A 65 -14.95 -4.22 -8.92
CA THR A 65 -13.54 -4.08 -9.27
C THR A 65 -12.69 -4.01 -8.00
N ALA A 66 -11.50 -4.60 -8.05
CA ALA A 66 -10.46 -4.45 -7.06
C ALA A 66 -9.10 -4.22 -7.72
N PHE A 67 -8.11 -3.86 -6.92
CA PHE A 67 -6.73 -3.74 -7.38
C PHE A 67 -5.74 -4.07 -6.26
N LEU A 68 -4.48 -4.30 -6.64
CA LEU A 68 -3.38 -4.52 -5.70
C LEU A 68 -2.64 -3.20 -5.47
N LEU A 69 -2.48 -2.81 -4.21
CA LEU A 69 -1.62 -1.71 -3.79
C LEU A 69 -0.39 -2.27 -3.11
N ALA A 70 0.80 -1.91 -3.57
CA ALA A 70 2.04 -2.32 -2.91
C ALA A 70 2.17 -1.69 -1.50
N VAL A 71 2.64 -2.50 -0.54
CA VAL A 71 3.03 -2.04 0.81
C VAL A 71 4.40 -1.35 0.74
N ASP A 72 5.33 -1.99 0.02
CA ASP A 72 6.67 -1.46 -0.17
C ASP A 72 6.78 -0.65 -1.46
N PRO A 73 7.66 0.37 -1.52
CA PRO A 73 8.01 1.00 -2.77
C PRO A 73 8.63 -0.01 -3.73
N PRO A 74 8.57 0.24 -5.06
CA PRO A 74 9.11 -0.70 -6.03
C PRO A 74 10.59 -0.91 -5.74
N ASP A 75 11.01 -2.18 -5.67
CA ASP A 75 12.43 -2.50 -5.56
C ASP A 75 13.16 -1.77 -6.70
N PRO A 76 14.24 -1.02 -6.43
CA PRO A 76 14.93 -0.25 -7.44
C PRO A 76 15.40 -1.20 -8.55
N THR A 77 14.74 -1.12 -9.71
CA THR A 77 14.97 -2.04 -10.82
C THR A 77 16.39 -1.82 -11.37
N GLY A 78 17.30 -2.71 -10.98
CA GLY A 78 18.72 -2.68 -11.33
C GLY A 78 19.02 -3.08 -12.78
N GLU A 79 18.38 -2.47 -13.77
CA GLU A 79 18.71 -2.72 -15.18
C GLU A 79 19.95 -1.89 -15.60
N GLY A 80 21.12 -2.40 -15.22
CA GLY A 80 22.44 -1.96 -15.68
C GLY A 80 23.49 -1.98 -14.55
N PRO A 81 24.77 -2.35 -14.81
CA PRO A 81 25.79 -2.48 -13.78
C PRO A 81 26.08 -1.17 -13.00
N TYR A 82 25.61 -0.03 -13.51
CA TYR A 82 25.69 1.28 -12.86
C TYR A 82 24.39 2.11 -12.95
N GLY A 83 23.27 1.52 -13.36
CA GLY A 83 21.99 2.25 -13.50
C GLY A 83 21.49 2.84 -12.18
N HIS A 84 21.78 2.15 -11.08
CA HIS A 84 21.53 2.55 -9.69
C HIS A 84 22.61 3.49 -9.09
N LEU A 85 23.60 3.91 -9.87
CA LEU A 85 24.57 4.93 -9.42
C LEU A 85 24.32 6.25 -10.15
N GLU A 86 23.99 6.27 -11.44
CA GLU A 86 23.74 7.53 -12.15
C GLU A 86 22.36 8.13 -11.86
N VAL A 87 21.32 7.30 -11.90
CA VAL A 87 19.96 7.72 -11.52
C VAL A 87 19.93 8.08 -10.04
N THR A 88 20.62 7.29 -9.22
CA THR A 88 20.61 7.47 -7.77
C THR A 88 21.57 8.56 -7.30
N GLN A 89 22.65 8.89 -8.02
CA GLN A 89 23.50 10.05 -7.67
C GLN A 89 22.87 11.36 -8.11
N HIS A 90 22.21 11.42 -9.28
CA HIS A 90 21.45 12.61 -9.66
C HIS A 90 20.20 12.78 -8.81
N GLN A 91 19.43 11.71 -8.55
CA GLN A 91 18.29 11.74 -7.63
C GLN A 91 18.73 11.94 -6.17
N ARG A 92 19.89 11.45 -5.71
CA ARG A 92 20.43 11.82 -4.38
C ARG A 92 20.81 13.28 -4.33
N THR A 93 21.46 13.82 -5.37
CA THR A 93 21.82 15.25 -5.39
C THR A 93 20.58 16.14 -5.44
N VAL A 94 19.57 15.77 -6.23
CA VAL A 94 18.29 16.47 -6.34
C VAL A 94 17.43 16.26 -5.08
N ARG A 95 17.41 15.05 -4.50
CA ARG A 95 16.73 14.76 -3.23
C ARG A 95 17.43 15.39 -2.04
N ASP A 96 18.75 15.49 -1.98
CA ASP A 96 19.47 16.18 -0.90
C ASP A 96 19.24 17.69 -0.98
N PHE A 97 19.14 18.23 -2.20
CA PHE A 97 18.73 19.61 -2.46
C PHE A 97 17.24 19.85 -2.14
N GLN A 98 16.36 18.90 -2.41
CA GLN A 98 14.92 18.96 -2.09
C GLN A 98 14.61 18.63 -0.62
N ARG A 99 15.40 17.77 0.05
CA ARG A 99 15.31 17.41 1.48
C ARG A 99 15.71 18.56 2.40
N GLN A 100 16.47 19.54 1.90
CA GLN A 100 16.57 20.83 2.57
C GLN A 100 15.23 21.57 2.63
N HIS A 101 14.20 21.15 1.87
CA HIS A 101 12.89 21.80 1.71
C HIS A 101 11.67 20.86 1.46
N ASN A 102 11.49 19.79 2.24
CA ASN A 102 10.27 18.96 2.42
C ASN A 102 10.27 17.50 1.89
N TYR A 103 9.46 16.70 2.61
CA TYR A 103 9.09 15.27 2.66
C TYR A 103 9.15 14.36 1.40
N THR A 104 9.54 13.08 1.55
CA THR A 104 9.21 11.94 0.62
C THR A 104 9.58 10.56 1.22
N PRO A 105 8.96 9.43 0.78
CA PRO A 105 8.77 8.19 1.55
C PRO A 105 9.87 7.11 1.43
N ALA A 106 9.90 6.26 2.46
CA ALA A 106 10.32 4.85 2.52
C ALA A 106 11.49 4.37 1.64
N MET A 107 12.66 5.00 1.70
CA MET A 107 13.88 4.36 1.20
C MET A 107 15.10 4.72 2.04
N GLY A 108 15.45 3.81 2.97
CA GLY A 108 16.82 3.37 3.26
C GLY A 108 17.92 4.40 3.53
N GLY A 109 17.60 5.65 3.85
CA GLY A 109 18.59 6.69 4.14
C GLY A 109 18.10 7.63 5.22
N THR A 110 18.61 7.44 6.44
CA THR A 110 18.37 8.26 7.66
C THR A 110 16.95 8.81 7.79
N GLY A 111 15.96 8.07 7.31
CA GLY A 111 14.56 8.43 7.43
C GLY A 111 14.24 8.47 8.90
N THR A 112 13.53 9.50 9.32
CA THR A 112 13.16 9.59 10.71
C THR A 112 12.05 8.59 10.98
N ALA A 113 11.86 8.12 12.22
CA ALA A 113 10.84 7.12 12.52
C ALA A 113 9.41 7.56 12.09
N LYS A 114 9.19 8.88 11.99
CA LYS A 114 7.96 9.48 11.45
C LYS A 114 7.70 9.15 9.98
N ASP A 115 8.76 8.97 9.19
CA ASP A 115 8.69 8.88 7.73
C ASP A 115 8.60 7.44 7.22
N MET A 116 8.78 6.47 8.12
CA MET A 116 8.63 5.05 7.82
C MET A 116 7.16 4.66 7.81
N GLY A 117 6.75 3.79 6.89
CA GLY A 117 5.47 3.07 6.96
C GLY A 117 5.33 2.31 8.28
N TRP A 118 4.11 2.00 8.72
CA TRP A 118 3.94 1.27 9.98
C TRP A 118 4.46 -0.17 9.86
N LEU A 119 4.27 -0.79 8.69
CA LEU A 119 4.79 -2.14 8.43
C LEU A 119 6.31 -2.19 8.21
N GLU A 120 7.00 -1.06 8.05
CA GLU A 120 8.48 -1.04 7.98
C GLU A 120 9.17 -1.35 9.32
N PHE A 121 8.42 -1.33 10.43
CA PHE A 121 8.94 -1.77 11.73
C PHE A 121 8.90 -3.30 11.90
N MET A 122 8.37 -4.03 10.91
CA MET A 122 8.36 -5.48 10.85
C MET A 122 9.38 -5.99 9.83
N PRO A 123 10.00 -7.16 10.06
CA PRO A 123 10.77 -7.85 9.02
C PRO A 123 9.92 -8.07 7.75
N ARG A 124 10.54 -7.98 6.57
CA ARG A 124 9.85 -8.04 5.27
C ARG A 124 9.10 -9.35 5.06
N GLU A 125 9.62 -10.44 5.63
CA GLU A 125 9.03 -11.78 5.61
C GLU A 125 7.75 -11.93 6.46
N HIS A 126 7.41 -10.93 7.28
CA HIS A 126 6.25 -10.96 8.18
C HIS A 126 5.18 -9.92 7.84
N ARG A 127 5.40 -9.09 6.83
CA ARG A 127 4.42 -8.11 6.35
C ARG A 127 3.83 -8.58 5.02
N PRO A 128 2.57 -8.21 4.71
CA PRO A 128 2.07 -8.35 3.35
C PRO A 128 2.95 -7.57 2.37
N ASN A 129 3.04 -8.08 1.15
CA ASN A 129 3.63 -7.38 0.01
C ASN A 129 2.61 -6.44 -0.64
N VAL A 130 1.32 -6.79 -0.60
CA VAL A 130 0.24 -5.98 -1.18
C VAL A 130 -1.00 -5.92 -0.29
N HIS A 131 -1.78 -4.86 -0.47
CA HIS A 131 -3.16 -4.77 -0.04
C HIS A 131 -4.10 -5.00 -1.21
N VAL A 132 -5.17 -5.77 -1.01
CA VAL A 132 -6.29 -5.85 -1.95
C VAL A 132 -7.29 -4.77 -1.56
N ILE A 133 -7.56 -3.83 -2.46
CA ILE A 133 -8.43 -2.68 -2.19
C ILE A 133 -9.66 -2.76 -3.11
N THR A 134 -10.84 -2.50 -2.52
CA THR A 134 -12.12 -2.40 -3.25
C THR A 134 -13.12 -1.52 -2.48
N SER A 135 -14.37 -1.45 -2.96
CA SER A 135 -15.49 -0.76 -2.30
C SER A 135 -16.02 -1.51 -1.08
N SER A 136 -16.25 -0.77 0.01
CA SER A 136 -16.77 -1.28 1.27
C SER A 136 -18.19 -1.83 1.16
N HIS A 137 -19.05 -1.16 0.39
CA HIS A 137 -20.43 -1.59 0.17
C HIS A 137 -20.54 -2.91 -0.57
N VAL A 138 -19.49 -3.30 -1.29
CA VAL A 138 -19.44 -4.59 -1.97
C VAL A 138 -18.94 -5.67 -1.04
N VAL A 139 -17.93 -5.39 -0.22
CA VAL A 139 -17.40 -6.38 0.75
C VAL A 139 -18.39 -6.69 1.86
N SER A 140 -19.11 -5.67 2.33
CA SER A 140 -20.06 -5.79 3.44
C SER A 140 -21.37 -5.08 3.14
N PRO A 141 -22.19 -5.56 2.18
CA PRO A 141 -23.44 -4.91 1.76
C PRO A 141 -24.40 -4.65 2.92
N PHE A 142 -24.39 -5.50 3.94
CA PHE A 142 -25.18 -5.38 5.17
C PHE A 142 -24.83 -4.17 6.04
N LEU A 143 -23.70 -3.49 5.79
CA LEU A 143 -23.37 -2.20 6.42
C LEU A 143 -23.89 -0.99 5.63
N TRP A 144 -24.44 -1.20 4.43
CA TRP A 144 -24.81 -0.17 3.47
C TRP A 144 -26.29 -0.31 3.04
N LEU A 145 -27.19 -0.36 4.03
CA LEU A 145 -28.63 -0.59 3.78
C LEU A 145 -29.30 0.49 2.92
N ASP A 146 -28.73 1.70 2.87
CA ASP A 146 -29.20 2.76 1.97
C ASP A 146 -28.93 2.42 0.49
N TYR A 147 -27.88 1.64 0.21
CA TYR A 147 -27.57 1.12 -1.13
C TYR A 147 -28.33 -0.18 -1.42
N TYR A 148 -28.54 -1.00 -0.38
CA TYR A 148 -29.17 -2.31 -0.48
C TYR A 148 -30.37 -2.41 0.46
N PRO A 149 -31.54 -1.88 0.07
CA PRO A 149 -32.73 -1.80 0.92
C PRO A 149 -33.48 -3.14 0.99
N TYR A 150 -32.76 -4.23 1.25
CA TYR A 150 -33.31 -5.57 1.36
C TYR A 150 -33.36 -6.01 2.83
N ASP A 151 -34.56 -6.25 3.35
CA ASP A 151 -34.76 -6.59 4.77
C ASP A 151 -33.96 -7.83 5.21
N TRP A 152 -33.83 -8.85 4.35
CA TRP A 152 -33.08 -10.07 4.67
C TRP A 152 -31.58 -9.81 4.89
N LEU A 153 -31.03 -8.75 4.28
CA LEU A 153 -29.62 -8.41 4.37
C LEU A 153 -29.24 -7.97 5.80
N THR A 154 -30.22 -7.50 6.59
CA THR A 154 -30.02 -7.16 8.01
C THR A 154 -29.67 -8.37 8.88
N GLN A 155 -29.91 -9.59 8.39
CA GLN A 155 -29.55 -10.84 9.06
C GLN A 155 -28.14 -11.32 8.65
N VAL A 156 -27.60 -10.81 7.54
CA VAL A 156 -26.25 -11.16 7.08
C VAL A 156 -25.21 -10.43 7.92
N LYS A 157 -24.16 -11.18 8.27
CA LYS A 157 -23.03 -10.68 9.05
C LYS A 157 -21.72 -11.05 8.36
N GLN A 158 -20.66 -10.41 8.82
CA GLN A 158 -19.28 -10.69 8.40
C GLN A 158 -18.92 -12.18 8.48
N GLU A 159 -19.34 -12.88 9.55
CA GLU A 159 -19.08 -14.31 9.77
C GLU A 159 -19.76 -15.24 8.77
N HIS A 160 -20.78 -14.75 8.06
CA HIS A 160 -21.45 -15.48 6.99
C HIS A 160 -20.72 -15.35 5.65
N CYS A 161 -19.72 -14.46 5.55
CA CYS A 161 -19.09 -14.08 4.30
C CYS A 161 -17.73 -14.78 4.08
N LYS A 162 -17.42 -15.05 2.82
CA LYS A 162 -16.10 -15.45 2.30
C LYS A 162 -15.75 -14.59 1.10
N TYR A 163 -14.46 -14.40 0.87
CA TYR A 163 -13.98 -13.47 -0.13
C TYR A 163 -13.01 -14.14 -1.09
N THR A 164 -13.18 -13.82 -2.38
CA THR A 164 -12.26 -14.28 -3.42
C THR A 164 -11.86 -13.14 -4.34
N LEU A 165 -10.61 -13.15 -4.77
CA LEU A 165 -10.09 -12.26 -5.81
C LEU A 165 -9.93 -13.05 -7.11
N GLU A 166 -10.61 -12.62 -8.16
CA GLU A 166 -10.67 -13.30 -9.45
C GLU A 166 -9.92 -12.49 -10.52
N VAL A 167 -9.08 -13.14 -11.32
CA VAL A 167 -8.34 -12.51 -12.43
C VAL A 167 -9.07 -12.77 -13.74
N PHE A 168 -9.39 -11.71 -14.50
CA PHE A 168 -9.93 -11.86 -15.85
C PHE A 168 -9.00 -11.23 -16.89
N ASP A 169 -9.12 -11.71 -18.12
CA ASP A 169 -8.39 -11.17 -19.27
C ASP A 169 -9.31 -10.43 -20.23
N SER A 170 -9.04 -9.13 -20.36
CA SER A 170 -9.71 -8.23 -21.30
C SER A 170 -9.68 -8.68 -22.75
N LYS A 171 -8.73 -9.55 -23.13
CA LYS A 171 -8.59 -10.04 -24.51
C LYS A 171 -9.42 -11.28 -24.81
N THR A 172 -9.75 -12.07 -23.80
CA THR A 172 -10.55 -13.27 -23.99
C THR A 172 -12.00 -12.93 -23.75
N SER A 173 -12.87 -13.25 -24.71
CA SER A 173 -14.33 -13.24 -24.52
C SER A 173 -14.81 -14.34 -23.56
N ASN A 174 -13.89 -14.98 -22.82
CA ASN A 174 -14.24 -16.00 -21.86
C ASN A 174 -14.79 -15.29 -20.61
N LYS A 175 -16.00 -15.68 -20.21
CA LYS A 175 -16.71 -15.11 -19.06
C LYS A 175 -16.23 -15.71 -17.73
N GLU A 176 -15.37 -16.71 -17.79
CA GLU A 176 -14.80 -17.37 -16.62
C GLU A 176 -13.49 -16.71 -16.17
N PRO A 177 -13.25 -16.62 -14.86
CA PRO A 177 -11.98 -16.12 -14.34
C PRO A 177 -10.83 -17.05 -14.73
N LEU A 178 -9.69 -16.47 -15.08
CA LEU A 178 -8.46 -17.23 -15.33
C LEU A 178 -7.97 -17.96 -14.08
N ARG A 179 -8.15 -17.32 -12.92
CA ARG A 179 -7.75 -17.82 -11.61
C ARG A 179 -8.56 -17.13 -10.52
N SER A 180 -8.77 -17.82 -9.41
CA SER A 180 -9.43 -17.30 -8.21
C SER A 180 -8.55 -17.57 -6.99
N TYR A 181 -8.45 -16.59 -6.10
CA TYR A 181 -7.60 -16.60 -4.91
C TYR A 181 -8.44 -16.31 -3.68
N GLU A 182 -8.26 -17.10 -2.63
CA GLU A 182 -8.95 -16.86 -1.36
C GLU A 182 -8.33 -15.69 -0.60
N LEU A 183 -9.20 -14.91 0.04
CA LEU A 183 -8.84 -13.75 0.84
C LEU A 183 -9.16 -13.99 2.32
N HIS A 184 -8.49 -13.28 3.22
CA HIS A 184 -8.79 -13.32 4.65
C HIS A 184 -10.19 -12.74 4.94
N ASN A 185 -10.90 -13.34 5.90
CA ASN A 185 -12.27 -12.95 6.28
C ASN A 185 -12.32 -11.74 7.24
N THR A 186 -11.25 -10.97 7.35
CA THR A 186 -11.11 -9.81 8.25
C THR A 186 -10.86 -8.54 7.44
N PRO A 187 -11.86 -8.04 6.69
CA PRO A 187 -11.77 -6.78 5.98
C PRO A 187 -11.58 -5.64 6.99
N ILE A 188 -10.74 -4.67 6.63
CA ILE A 188 -10.52 -3.47 7.41
C ILE A 188 -11.22 -2.33 6.67
N HIS A 189 -12.35 -1.89 7.20
CA HIS A 189 -13.15 -0.80 6.64
C HIS A 189 -12.61 0.57 7.05
N HIS A 190 -12.84 1.58 6.22
CA HIS A 190 -12.45 2.95 6.55
C HIS A 190 -13.11 3.42 7.87
N PRO A 191 -12.36 3.95 8.84
CA PRO A 191 -12.89 4.25 10.18
C PRO A 191 -13.97 5.34 10.19
N GLU A 192 -13.94 6.24 9.21
CA GLU A 192 -14.97 7.29 9.01
C GLU A 192 -16.18 6.82 8.18
N GLY A 193 -16.29 5.53 7.84
CA GLY A 193 -17.39 5.01 7.03
C GLY A 193 -17.34 5.40 5.55
N ARG A 194 -16.15 5.66 5.01
CA ARG A 194 -15.97 5.85 3.56
C ARG A 194 -16.10 4.52 2.84
N ASP A 195 -16.50 4.57 1.57
CA ASP A 195 -16.71 3.38 0.75
C ASP A 195 -15.40 2.77 0.22
N VAL A 196 -14.49 2.41 1.12
CA VAL A 196 -13.23 1.74 0.79
C VAL A 196 -12.85 0.77 1.89
N VAL A 197 -12.25 -0.36 1.50
CA VAL A 197 -11.91 -1.46 2.39
C VAL A 197 -10.64 -2.15 1.92
N PHE A 198 -9.86 -2.62 2.89
CA PHE A 198 -8.63 -3.36 2.69
C PHE A 198 -8.83 -4.82 3.08
N VAL A 199 -8.39 -5.73 2.21
CA VAL A 199 -8.41 -7.18 2.42
C VAL A 199 -7.04 -7.74 2.02
N HIS A 200 -6.68 -8.91 2.55
CA HIS A 200 -5.37 -9.53 2.32
C HIS A 200 -5.52 -10.93 1.75
N LEU A 201 -4.55 -11.35 0.93
CA LEU A 201 -4.46 -12.69 0.36
C LEU A 201 -4.14 -13.72 1.47
N GLN A 202 -4.78 -14.91 1.44
CA GLN A 202 -4.46 -15.96 2.41
C GLN A 202 -3.10 -16.63 2.14
N ASP A 203 -2.78 -16.88 0.86
CA ASP A 203 -1.51 -17.45 0.39
C ASP A 203 -0.84 -16.44 -0.55
N GLU A 204 -0.33 -15.35 0.03
CA GLU A 204 0.13 -14.18 -0.72
C GLU A 204 1.30 -14.50 -1.66
N GLU A 205 2.31 -15.24 -1.20
CA GLU A 205 3.51 -15.53 -2.00
C GLU A 205 3.15 -16.29 -3.28
N THR A 206 2.38 -17.38 -3.15
CA THR A 206 1.92 -18.18 -4.29
C THR A 206 1.01 -17.37 -5.21
N ALA A 207 0.06 -16.61 -4.63
CA ALA A 207 -0.89 -15.82 -5.39
C ALA A 207 -0.20 -14.73 -6.22
N LEU A 208 0.76 -14.00 -5.64
CA LEU A 208 1.49 -12.95 -6.33
C LEU A 208 2.39 -13.48 -7.46
N ASP A 209 3.04 -14.62 -7.26
CA ASP A 209 3.83 -15.26 -8.32
C ASP A 209 2.95 -15.66 -9.51
N GLU A 210 1.78 -16.24 -9.26
CA GLU A 210 0.81 -16.57 -10.30
C GLU A 210 0.23 -15.32 -10.98
N MET A 211 -0.21 -14.31 -10.22
CA MET A 211 -0.75 -13.05 -10.74
C MET A 211 0.26 -12.32 -11.62
N LYS A 212 1.54 -12.32 -11.23
CA LYS A 212 2.64 -11.78 -12.03
C LYS A 212 2.80 -12.51 -13.37
N LYS A 213 2.67 -13.85 -13.38
CA LYS A 213 2.69 -14.65 -14.63
C LYS A 213 1.48 -14.36 -15.52
N LEU A 214 0.33 -14.06 -14.92
CA LEU A 214 -0.88 -13.65 -15.63
C LEU A 214 -0.79 -12.21 -16.17
N GLY A 215 0.12 -11.39 -15.63
CA GLY A 215 0.30 -9.99 -16.02
C GLY A 215 -0.63 -9.04 -15.30
N VAL A 216 -1.01 -9.37 -14.06
CA VAL A 216 -1.68 -8.45 -13.13
C VAL A 216 -0.68 -7.40 -12.66
N ASP A 217 -1.07 -6.13 -12.75
CA ASP A 217 -0.25 -5.02 -12.30
C ASP A 217 -0.46 -4.75 -10.80
N VAL A 218 0.63 -4.34 -10.13
CA VAL A 218 0.59 -3.83 -8.76
C VAL A 218 0.75 -2.32 -8.82
N HIS A 219 -0.16 -1.60 -8.19
CA HIS A 219 -0.14 -0.14 -8.17
C HIS A 219 0.67 0.40 -7.00
N TYR A 220 1.15 1.62 -7.18
CA TYR A 220 1.85 2.40 -6.15
C TYR A 220 1.11 3.71 -5.98
N LEU A 221 0.99 4.18 -4.73
CA LEU A 221 0.41 5.49 -4.46
C LEU A 221 1.15 6.58 -5.24
N ARG A 222 0.39 7.51 -5.82
CA ARG A 222 0.92 8.73 -6.44
C ARG A 222 1.86 9.45 -5.48
N ASN A 223 2.97 9.94 -6.03
CA ASN A 223 3.92 10.72 -5.26
C ASN A 223 3.21 11.92 -4.60
N PRO A 224 3.27 12.10 -3.26
CA PRO A 224 2.61 13.22 -2.59
C PRO A 224 3.10 14.60 -3.06
N ASP A 225 4.32 14.69 -3.58
CA ASP A 225 4.87 15.93 -4.14
C ASP A 225 4.28 16.27 -5.52
N LYS A 226 3.68 15.27 -6.20
CA LYS A 226 3.06 15.45 -7.51
C LYS A 226 1.62 15.93 -7.31
N LEU A 227 1.47 17.25 -7.26
CA LEU A 227 0.17 17.92 -7.18
C LEU A 227 -0.76 17.47 -8.30
N PHE A 228 -2.06 17.44 -8.00
CA PHE A 228 -3.09 17.20 -9.00
C PHE A 228 -3.34 18.47 -9.82
N GLU A 229 -3.38 18.34 -11.13
CA GLU A 229 -3.63 19.46 -12.03
C GLU A 229 -5.02 19.36 -12.65
N LYS A 230 -5.77 20.48 -12.66
CA LYS A 230 -7.02 20.53 -13.40
C LYS A 230 -6.74 20.29 -14.89
N GLY A 231 -7.47 19.37 -15.49
CA GLY A 231 -7.24 18.94 -16.87
C GLY A 231 -6.33 17.71 -16.99
N GLU A 232 -5.81 17.18 -15.89
CA GLU A 232 -5.00 15.96 -15.90
C GLU A 232 -5.84 14.76 -16.38
N THR A 233 -5.23 13.93 -17.23
CA THR A 233 -5.85 12.69 -17.71
C THR A 233 -5.77 11.62 -16.64
N ILE A 234 -6.93 11.05 -16.29
CA ILE A 234 -7.09 9.94 -15.36
C ILE A 234 -7.56 8.72 -16.14
N TYR A 235 -7.01 7.56 -15.84
CA TYR A 235 -7.37 6.27 -16.41
C TYR A 235 -8.11 5.46 -15.36
N PHE A 236 -9.23 4.86 -15.76
CA PHE A 236 -10.04 3.96 -14.94
C PHE A 236 -9.96 2.57 -15.55
N ASP A 237 -9.65 1.57 -14.73
CA ASP A 237 -9.51 0.17 -15.16
C ASP A 237 -10.31 -0.72 -14.22
N GLY A 238 -11.27 -1.48 -14.74
CA GLY A 238 -12.13 -2.29 -13.89
C GLY A 238 -13.06 -3.20 -14.66
N TYR A 239 -14.27 -3.37 -14.14
CA TYR A 239 -15.30 -4.20 -14.75
C TYR A 239 -16.59 -3.44 -14.94
N VAL A 240 -17.26 -3.74 -16.04
CA VAL A 240 -18.67 -3.44 -16.22
C VAL A 240 -19.51 -4.69 -15.95
N VAL A 241 -20.65 -4.49 -15.31
CA VAL A 241 -21.68 -5.52 -15.15
C VAL A 241 -22.72 -5.36 -16.25
N HIS A 242 -22.87 -6.39 -17.07
CA HIS A 242 -23.90 -6.46 -18.09
C HIS A 242 -24.94 -7.51 -17.71
N ASP A 243 -26.22 -7.16 -17.74
CA ASP A 243 -27.30 -8.13 -17.72
C ASP A 243 -27.73 -8.44 -19.16
N PRO A 244 -27.44 -9.64 -19.70
CA PRO A 244 -27.79 -10.00 -21.07
C PRO A 244 -29.30 -9.94 -21.32
N GLN A 245 -30.12 -10.12 -20.28
CA GLN A 245 -31.58 -10.14 -20.40
C GLN A 245 -32.15 -8.72 -20.53
N ASN A 246 -31.60 -7.75 -19.79
CA ASN A 246 -32.03 -6.35 -19.85
C ASN A 246 -31.70 -5.65 -21.18
N ALA A 247 -30.77 -6.18 -21.97
CA ALA A 247 -30.46 -5.64 -23.29
C ALA A 247 -31.61 -5.81 -24.30
N ALA A 248 -32.59 -6.69 -24.03
CA ALA A 248 -33.67 -7.03 -24.96
C ALA A 248 -35.08 -6.55 -24.54
N THR A 249 -35.30 -6.15 -23.29
CA THR A 249 -36.63 -5.86 -22.73
C THR A 249 -36.76 -4.42 -22.27
N THR A 250 -36.99 -3.51 -23.21
CA THR A 250 -37.16 -2.07 -22.92
C THR A 250 -38.49 -1.68 -22.27
N ASN A 251 -39.42 -2.56 -21.86
CA ASN A 251 -40.75 -2.06 -21.41
C ASN A 251 -41.67 -2.97 -20.55
N ASP A 252 -41.27 -4.11 -19.99
CA ASP A 252 -42.22 -4.96 -19.24
C ASP A 252 -41.95 -5.01 -17.72
N ASN A 253 -42.84 -4.37 -16.96
CA ASN A 253 -42.92 -4.39 -15.48
C ASN A 253 -43.46 -5.72 -14.93
N THR A 254 -43.18 -6.85 -15.59
CA THR A 254 -43.56 -8.15 -15.05
C THR A 254 -42.61 -8.53 -13.91
N PRO A 255 -43.12 -8.86 -12.71
CA PRO A 255 -42.29 -9.32 -11.60
C PRO A 255 -41.56 -10.59 -12.04
N ASN A 256 -40.24 -10.52 -12.17
CA ASN A 256 -39.40 -11.65 -12.54
C ASN A 256 -39.57 -12.80 -11.56
N ASP A 257 -39.76 -13.99 -12.11
CA ASP A 257 -39.82 -15.26 -11.40
C ASP A 257 -38.52 -15.48 -10.62
N LEU A 258 -38.60 -15.78 -9.32
CA LEU A 258 -37.50 -15.73 -8.33
C LEU A 258 -36.43 -16.84 -8.49
N THR A 259 -36.34 -17.47 -9.66
CA THR A 259 -35.46 -18.63 -9.91
C THR A 259 -34.38 -18.38 -10.95
N VAL A 260 -34.21 -17.14 -11.41
CA VAL A 260 -33.22 -16.81 -12.44
C VAL A 260 -31.82 -16.82 -11.83
N GLU A 261 -31.01 -17.81 -12.22
CA GLU A 261 -29.56 -17.83 -11.96
C GLU A 261 -28.95 -16.46 -12.33
N ASP A 262 -27.98 -15.98 -11.55
CA ASP A 262 -27.30 -14.70 -11.84
C ASP A 262 -26.62 -14.74 -13.21
N THR A 263 -27.30 -14.22 -14.23
CA THR A 263 -26.81 -14.19 -15.61
C THR A 263 -25.92 -12.98 -15.90
N ARG A 264 -25.63 -12.14 -14.90
CA ARG A 264 -24.80 -10.96 -15.07
C ARG A 264 -23.39 -11.36 -15.50
N VAL A 265 -22.93 -10.71 -16.57
CA VAL A 265 -21.61 -10.90 -17.16
C VAL A 265 -20.72 -9.76 -16.71
N PHE A 266 -19.52 -10.09 -16.26
CA PHE A 266 -18.51 -9.12 -15.88
C PHE A 266 -17.50 -9.03 -17.00
N GLU A 267 -17.39 -7.86 -17.61
CA GLU A 267 -16.47 -7.62 -18.72
C GLU A 267 -15.44 -6.57 -18.32
N PRO A 268 -14.14 -6.80 -18.56
CA PRO A 268 -13.12 -5.79 -18.32
C PRO A 268 -13.45 -4.50 -19.08
N TYR A 269 -13.34 -3.37 -18.39
CA TYR A 269 -13.72 -2.05 -18.89
C TYR A 269 -12.62 -1.05 -18.60
N GLN A 270 -12.34 -0.20 -19.60
CA GLN A 270 -11.38 0.88 -19.47
C GLN A 270 -11.96 2.16 -20.03
N GLU A 271 -11.75 3.25 -19.30
CA GLU A 271 -12.18 4.57 -19.72
C GLU A 271 -11.17 5.62 -19.27
N THR A 272 -11.14 6.72 -20.02
CA THR A 272 -10.31 7.88 -19.67
C THR A 272 -11.20 9.02 -19.24
N GLY A 273 -10.77 9.75 -18.21
CA GLY A 273 -11.39 10.96 -17.75
C GLY A 273 -10.41 12.12 -17.70
N THR A 274 -10.97 13.32 -17.55
CA THR A 274 -10.20 14.54 -17.30
C THR A 274 -10.58 15.09 -15.93
N LEU A 275 -9.60 15.27 -15.04
CA LEU A 275 -9.83 15.83 -13.71
C LEU A 275 -10.41 17.25 -13.84
N ALA A 276 -11.67 17.42 -13.48
CA ALA A 276 -12.43 18.64 -13.76
C ALA A 276 -12.69 19.46 -12.49
N PHE A 277 -13.02 18.79 -11.39
CA PHE A 277 -13.45 19.39 -10.14
C PHE A 277 -12.96 18.55 -8.94
N HIS A 278 -12.84 19.18 -7.77
CA HIS A 278 -12.53 18.49 -6.53
C HIS A 278 -13.16 19.19 -5.33
N THR A 279 -13.50 18.42 -4.31
CA THR A 279 -13.74 18.89 -2.94
C THR A 279 -12.49 18.68 -2.10
N ASN A 280 -12.61 18.78 -0.77
CA ASN A 280 -11.52 18.44 0.14
C ASN A 280 -11.22 16.94 0.18
N ASP A 281 -12.20 16.11 -0.19
CA ASP A 281 -12.18 14.68 0.09
C ASP A 281 -12.58 13.79 -1.10
N ARG A 282 -13.06 14.40 -2.20
CA ARG A 282 -13.47 13.69 -3.42
C ARG A 282 -13.01 14.45 -4.65
N PHE A 283 -12.60 13.70 -5.65
CA PHE A 283 -12.18 14.21 -6.93
C PHE A 283 -13.18 13.76 -8.00
N PHE A 284 -13.38 14.60 -9.01
CA PHE A 284 -14.35 14.38 -10.07
C PHE A 284 -13.66 14.48 -11.43
N ALA A 285 -13.68 13.37 -12.17
CA ALA A 285 -13.18 13.32 -13.53
C ALA A 285 -14.34 13.24 -14.52
N THR A 286 -14.35 14.15 -15.49
CA THR A 286 -15.30 14.10 -16.60
C THR A 286 -14.84 13.04 -17.59
N THR A 287 -15.70 12.06 -17.84
CA THR A 287 -15.49 10.98 -18.81
C THR A 287 -16.35 11.22 -20.07
N PRO A 288 -16.02 10.62 -21.22
CA PRO A 288 -16.84 10.71 -22.44
C PRO A 288 -18.27 10.21 -22.24
N HIS A 289 -18.43 9.16 -21.43
CA HIS A 289 -19.70 8.61 -20.99
C HIS A 289 -19.64 8.40 -19.48
N PRO A 290 -20.77 8.48 -18.75
CA PRO A 290 -20.81 8.06 -17.36
C PRO A 290 -20.20 6.65 -17.22
N LEU A 291 -19.35 6.44 -16.21
CA LEU A 291 -18.80 5.10 -15.99
C LEU A 291 -19.97 4.12 -15.77
N PRO A 292 -19.91 2.90 -16.32
CA PRO A 292 -20.96 1.94 -16.11
C PRO A 292 -20.89 1.33 -14.69
N GLU A 293 -21.96 0.65 -14.29
CA GLU A 293 -22.03 -0.09 -13.04
C GLU A 293 -20.95 -1.21 -13.00
N GLY A 294 -20.36 -1.41 -11.81
CA GLY A 294 -19.28 -2.38 -11.60
C GLY A 294 -17.88 -1.77 -11.40
N LEU A 295 -17.70 -0.50 -11.81
CA LEU A 295 -16.42 0.20 -11.65
C LEU A 295 -16.19 0.76 -10.25
N CYS A 296 -17.15 0.70 -9.33
CA CYS A 296 -16.87 1.02 -7.94
C CYS A 296 -15.75 0.10 -7.42
N GLY A 297 -14.77 0.68 -6.75
CA GLY A 297 -13.55 0.01 -6.32
C GLY A 297 -12.41 0.00 -7.35
N ALA A 298 -12.62 0.52 -8.57
CA ALA A 298 -11.58 0.60 -9.59
C ALA A 298 -10.48 1.61 -9.22
N PRO A 299 -9.20 1.34 -9.57
CA PRO A 299 -8.14 2.32 -9.44
C PRO A 299 -8.34 3.49 -10.41
N ALA A 300 -8.11 4.71 -9.91
CA ALA A 300 -7.90 5.89 -10.72
C ALA A 300 -6.39 6.09 -10.89
N ILE A 301 -5.88 6.10 -12.11
CA ILE A 301 -4.44 6.08 -12.41
C ILE A 301 -4.07 7.29 -13.26
N ASP A 302 -2.89 7.89 -13.08
CA ASP A 302 -2.42 8.97 -13.97
C ASP A 302 -1.63 8.45 -15.18
N ALA A 303 -1.15 9.38 -16.01
CA ALA A 303 -0.34 9.07 -17.19
C ALA A 303 1.04 8.46 -16.89
N ASP A 304 1.51 8.53 -15.63
CA ASP A 304 2.76 7.91 -15.20
C ASP A 304 2.54 6.49 -14.63
N GLY A 305 1.29 6.06 -14.52
CA GLY A 305 0.92 4.76 -13.96
C GLY A 305 0.80 4.78 -12.42
N GLU A 306 0.77 5.96 -11.80
CA GLU A 306 0.65 6.08 -10.35
C GLU A 306 -0.83 6.13 -9.92
N LEU A 307 -1.14 5.53 -8.77
CA LEU A 307 -2.49 5.48 -8.21
C LEU A 307 -2.90 6.85 -7.66
N CYS A 308 -3.82 7.49 -8.36
CA CYS A 308 -4.43 8.77 -8.02
C CYS A 308 -5.59 8.63 -7.03
N GLY A 309 -6.18 7.44 -6.89
CA GLY A 309 -7.34 7.23 -6.04
C GLY A 309 -8.10 5.94 -6.34
N ILE A 310 -9.29 5.83 -5.75
CA ILE A 310 -10.24 4.73 -5.98
C ILE A 310 -11.61 5.27 -6.34
N VAL A 311 -12.22 4.72 -7.40
CA VAL A 311 -13.58 5.08 -7.83
C VAL A 311 -14.57 4.70 -6.74
N GLU A 312 -15.30 5.71 -6.24
CA GLU A 312 -16.36 5.55 -5.25
C GLU A 312 -17.72 5.39 -5.92
N GLY A 313 -17.95 6.10 -7.02
CA GLY A 313 -19.20 6.04 -7.75
C GLY A 313 -19.28 6.99 -8.93
N ILE A 314 -20.49 7.12 -9.48
CA ILE A 314 -20.81 7.98 -10.62
C ILE A 314 -21.81 9.04 -10.17
N VAL A 315 -21.57 10.30 -10.53
CA VAL A 315 -22.55 11.35 -10.31
C VAL A 315 -23.71 11.18 -11.31
N PRO A 316 -24.98 11.21 -10.88
CA PRO A 316 -26.12 11.10 -11.79
C PRO A 316 -26.05 12.09 -12.95
N VAL A 317 -26.50 11.69 -14.14
CA VAL A 317 -26.47 12.53 -15.35
C VAL A 317 -27.44 13.72 -15.27
N ASP A 318 -28.45 13.62 -14.41
CA ASP A 318 -29.47 14.63 -14.14
C ASP A 318 -29.19 15.43 -12.84
N HIS A 319 -27.99 15.30 -12.28
CA HIS A 319 -27.58 15.99 -11.06
C HIS A 319 -27.69 17.52 -11.22
N GLU A 320 -28.24 18.21 -10.20
CA GLU A 320 -28.50 19.66 -10.22
C GLU A 320 -27.27 20.48 -10.62
N ASN A 321 -26.10 20.06 -10.12
CA ASN A 321 -24.82 20.61 -10.56
C ASN A 321 -24.34 19.95 -11.86
N THR A 322 -24.70 20.59 -12.98
CA THR A 322 -24.32 20.18 -14.35
C THR A 322 -22.81 20.10 -14.60
N THR A 323 -21.97 20.71 -13.75
CA THR A 323 -20.50 20.66 -13.93
C THR A 323 -19.89 19.31 -13.54
N ILE A 324 -20.57 18.56 -12.68
CA ILE A 324 -20.12 17.24 -12.21
C ILE A 324 -21.06 16.11 -12.63
N ALA A 325 -22.22 16.44 -13.23
CA ALA A 325 -23.17 15.44 -13.72
C ALA A 325 -22.50 14.44 -14.67
N GLY A 326 -22.72 13.14 -14.45
CA GLY A 326 -22.10 12.06 -15.20
C GLY A 326 -20.59 11.87 -14.97
N SER A 327 -19.96 12.63 -14.07
CA SER A 327 -18.54 12.49 -13.77
C SER A 327 -18.27 11.28 -12.86
N ALA A 328 -17.10 10.68 -13.02
CA ALA A 328 -16.58 9.69 -12.08
C ALA A 328 -16.14 10.40 -10.79
N ALA A 329 -16.67 9.96 -9.64
CA ALA A 329 -16.25 10.42 -8.33
C ALA A 329 -15.28 9.41 -7.72
N PHE A 330 -14.12 9.88 -7.25
CA PHE A 330 -13.10 9.01 -6.65
C PHE A 330 -12.48 9.62 -5.39
N LEU A 331 -12.10 8.77 -4.45
CA LEU A 331 -11.34 9.14 -3.27
C LEU A 331 -9.87 9.32 -3.66
N PRO A 332 -9.28 10.52 -3.46
CA PRO A 332 -7.92 10.79 -3.92
C PRO A 332 -6.86 10.06 -3.11
N SER A 333 -5.68 9.88 -3.70
CA SER A 333 -4.58 9.06 -3.15
C SER A 333 -4.08 9.52 -1.78
N PHE A 334 -4.16 10.83 -1.46
CA PHE A 334 -3.78 11.31 -0.13
C PHE A 334 -4.77 10.90 0.97
N VAL A 335 -6.06 10.73 0.64
CA VAL A 335 -7.05 10.14 1.57
C VAL A 335 -6.77 8.64 1.73
N LEU A 336 -6.47 7.95 0.62
CA LEU A 336 -6.05 6.56 0.67
C LEU A 336 -4.77 6.35 1.48
N ALA A 337 -3.78 7.23 1.36
CA ALA A 337 -2.54 7.15 2.11
C ALA A 337 -2.78 7.22 3.63
N ALA A 338 -3.63 8.14 4.09
CA ALA A 338 -4.03 8.21 5.49
C ALA A 338 -4.74 6.92 5.96
N PHE A 339 -5.54 6.31 5.08
CA PHE A 339 -6.19 5.04 5.38
C PHE A 339 -5.20 3.86 5.40
N VAL A 340 -4.23 3.82 4.49
CA VAL A 340 -3.11 2.85 4.52
C VAL A 340 -2.38 2.93 5.86
N GLU A 341 -2.04 4.14 6.32
CA GLU A 341 -1.39 4.31 7.63
C GLU A 341 -2.22 3.74 8.78
N TYR A 342 -3.55 3.92 8.75
CA TYR A 342 -4.46 3.35 9.75
C TYR A 342 -4.46 1.81 9.69
N VAL A 343 -4.61 1.24 8.49
CA VAL A 343 -4.63 -0.20 8.24
C VAL A 343 -3.33 -0.84 8.72
N GLU A 344 -2.20 -0.30 8.27
CA GLU A 344 -0.88 -0.82 8.63
C GLU A 344 -0.60 -0.72 10.13
N ARG A 345 -1.00 0.38 10.79
CA ARG A 345 -0.89 0.52 12.24
C ARG A 345 -1.70 -0.56 12.96
N TYR A 346 -2.94 -0.77 12.52
CA TYR A 346 -3.82 -1.80 13.08
C TYR A 346 -3.20 -3.19 12.91
N MET A 347 -2.70 -3.52 11.72
CA MET A 347 -2.03 -4.79 11.47
C MET A 347 -0.78 -4.97 12.34
N LEU A 348 0.05 -3.92 12.45
CA LEU A 348 1.24 -3.93 13.31
C LEU A 348 0.87 -4.23 14.76
N GLU A 349 -0.21 -3.63 15.27
CA GLU A 349 -0.71 -3.89 16.63
C GLU A 349 -1.12 -5.36 16.83
N GLN A 350 -1.68 -6.01 15.80
CA GLN A 350 -2.06 -7.42 15.86
C GLN A 350 -0.86 -8.36 15.75
N MET A 351 0.16 -8.00 14.97
CA MET A 351 1.32 -8.86 14.70
C MET A 351 2.42 -8.75 15.76
N MET A 352 2.54 -7.59 16.41
CA MET A 352 3.67 -7.27 17.29
C MET A 352 3.29 -7.41 18.78
N PRO A 353 4.20 -7.87 19.66
CA PRO A 353 3.98 -7.81 21.10
C PRO A 353 3.65 -6.39 21.57
N LYS A 354 2.70 -6.27 22.50
CA LYS A 354 2.14 -4.97 22.92
C LYS A 354 3.20 -3.97 23.36
N ASP A 355 4.25 -4.39 24.05
CA ASP A 355 5.33 -3.51 24.51
C ASP A 355 6.24 -3.04 23.37
N MET A 356 6.51 -3.91 22.39
CA MET A 356 7.22 -3.53 21.17
C MET A 356 6.40 -2.56 20.32
N PHE A 357 5.09 -2.80 20.15
CA PHE A 357 4.20 -1.88 19.45
C PHE A 357 4.21 -0.48 20.09
N GLN A 358 4.14 -0.40 21.42
CA GLN A 358 4.24 0.88 22.13
C GLN A 358 5.59 1.58 21.93
N ASN A 359 6.68 0.83 21.76
CA ASN A 359 7.97 1.42 21.40
C ASN A 359 7.96 2.02 20.00
N VAL A 360 7.31 1.36 19.03
CA VAL A 360 7.14 1.87 17.66
C VAL A 360 6.28 3.12 17.65
N VAL A 361 5.12 3.11 18.34
CA VAL A 361 4.25 4.29 18.48
C VAL A 361 5.04 5.46 19.05
N ARG A 362 5.77 5.25 20.14
CA ARG A 362 6.62 6.29 20.75
C ARG A 362 7.72 6.75 19.79
N ALA A 363 8.34 5.85 19.03
CA ALA A 363 9.35 6.21 18.05
C ALA A 363 8.74 7.09 16.95
N LYS A 364 7.56 6.76 16.42
CA LYS A 364 6.82 7.61 15.47
C LYS A 364 6.44 8.97 16.06
N GLU A 365 5.95 9.02 17.29
CA GLU A 365 5.53 10.30 17.90
C GLU A 365 6.73 11.22 18.21
N THR A 366 7.78 10.67 18.80
CA THR A 366 8.94 11.42 19.30
C THR A 366 10.06 11.58 18.28
N ASN A 367 10.00 10.81 17.19
CA ASN A 367 11.06 10.68 16.21
C ASN A 367 12.38 10.10 16.74
N ALA A 368 12.37 9.50 17.93
CA ALA A 368 13.53 8.90 18.57
C ALA A 368 13.45 7.36 18.51
N VAL A 369 14.27 6.74 17.66
CA VAL A 369 14.45 5.29 17.65
C VAL A 369 15.34 4.92 18.83
N GLY A 370 14.82 4.13 19.78
CA GLY A 370 15.62 3.66 20.92
C GLY A 370 15.46 4.47 22.20
N GLY A 371 14.23 4.87 22.53
CA GLY A 371 13.86 5.36 23.86
C GLY A 371 13.97 4.31 24.98
N GLY A 372 15.15 3.73 25.19
CA GLY A 372 15.63 3.59 26.55
C GLY A 372 15.59 4.98 27.20
N SER A 373 15.39 5.05 28.52
CA SER A 373 15.19 6.27 29.30
C SER A 373 16.34 7.30 29.29
N PHE A 374 17.21 7.27 28.29
CA PHE A 374 18.28 8.23 28.06
C PHE A 374 17.78 9.32 27.13
N SER A 375 17.24 10.39 27.70
CA SER A 375 17.16 11.67 26.99
C SER A 375 18.59 12.19 26.86
N VAL A 376 19.17 12.07 25.67
CA VAL A 376 20.43 12.70 25.32
C VAL A 376 20.15 14.19 25.10
N GLY A 377 20.82 15.04 25.87
CA GLY A 377 20.83 16.49 25.73
C GLY A 377 21.38 16.92 24.36
N LYS A 378 21.24 18.21 24.04
CA LYS A 378 21.59 18.80 22.73
C LYS A 378 23.08 18.64 22.36
N ASP A 379 23.90 18.27 23.32
CA ASP A 379 25.35 18.12 23.32
C ASP A 379 25.80 16.65 23.30
N GLY A 380 24.89 15.68 23.18
CA GLY A 380 25.25 14.26 23.21
C GLY A 380 25.43 13.70 24.63
N MET A 381 25.24 14.54 25.66
CA MET A 381 25.35 14.16 27.08
C MET A 381 23.96 13.99 27.70
N PRO A 382 23.74 13.05 28.65
CA PRO A 382 22.44 12.84 29.28
C PRO A 382 21.88 14.14 29.89
N ALA A 383 20.60 14.43 29.64
CA ALA A 383 19.95 15.73 29.86
C ALA A 383 19.72 16.13 31.34
N SER A 384 20.25 15.37 32.31
CA SER A 384 20.23 15.73 33.73
C SER A 384 21.40 15.07 34.47
N GLU A 385 21.81 15.66 35.60
CA GLU A 385 22.80 15.13 36.57
C GLU A 385 22.40 13.78 37.22
N GLN A 386 21.60 12.95 36.55
CA GLN A 386 21.44 11.56 36.98
C GLN A 386 22.70 10.80 36.59
N SER A 387 23.45 10.32 37.58
CA SER A 387 24.62 9.49 37.32
C SER A 387 24.19 8.30 36.45
N TRP A 388 25.09 7.80 35.60
CA TRP A 388 24.85 6.59 34.82
C TRP A 388 24.36 5.42 35.68
N GLU A 389 24.69 5.43 36.98
CA GLU A 389 24.23 4.44 37.96
C GLU A 389 22.74 4.59 38.25
N GLU A 390 22.21 5.81 38.43
CA GLU A 390 20.76 6.02 38.62
C GLU A 390 19.96 5.59 37.38
N ALA A 391 20.47 5.88 36.18
CA ALA A 391 19.82 5.46 34.93
C ALA A 391 19.84 3.94 34.77
N PHE A 392 20.96 3.30 35.10
CA PHE A 392 21.10 1.85 35.13
C PHE A 392 20.16 1.22 36.16
N GLU A 393 20.11 1.73 37.39
CA GLU A 393 19.23 1.24 38.45
C GLU A 393 17.75 1.36 38.06
N LYS A 394 17.36 2.47 37.43
CA LYS A 394 16.00 2.66 36.92
C LYS A 394 15.65 1.66 35.82
N GLN A 395 16.59 1.35 34.93
CA GLN A 395 16.41 0.36 33.88
C GLN A 395 16.34 -1.06 34.45
N VAL A 396 17.20 -1.41 35.42
CA VAL A 396 17.14 -2.69 36.15
C VAL A 396 15.81 -2.82 36.91
N ALA A 397 15.34 -1.76 37.56
CA ALA A 397 14.05 -1.75 38.24
C ALA A 397 12.88 -1.92 37.26
N SER A 398 12.96 -1.36 36.05
CA SER A 398 11.98 -1.57 34.99
C SER A 398 12.00 -3.02 34.49
N MET A 399 13.18 -3.60 34.28
CA MET A 399 13.33 -5.00 33.84
C MET A 399 12.81 -5.97 34.92
N LYS A 400 13.07 -5.71 36.21
CA LYS A 400 12.55 -6.51 37.35
C LYS A 400 11.02 -6.55 37.41
N LYS A 401 10.32 -5.58 36.82
CA LYS A 401 8.85 -5.61 36.69
C LYS A 401 8.37 -6.43 35.50
N LYS A 402 9.23 -6.64 34.49
CA LYS A 402 8.88 -7.26 33.21
C LYS A 402 9.23 -8.74 33.13
N TYR A 403 10.33 -9.14 33.75
CA TYR A 403 10.86 -10.50 33.65
C TYR A 403 10.75 -11.24 34.98
N SER A 404 10.69 -12.56 34.92
CA SER A 404 10.80 -13.42 36.11
C SER A 404 12.14 -13.22 36.80
N LYS A 405 12.25 -13.67 38.05
CA LYS A 405 13.51 -13.53 38.81
C LYS A 405 14.65 -14.28 38.13
N GLU A 406 14.37 -15.46 37.61
CA GLU A 406 15.31 -16.33 36.92
C GLU A 406 15.82 -15.68 35.61
N GLU A 407 14.90 -15.09 34.83
CA GLU A 407 15.25 -14.34 33.61
C GLU A 407 16.06 -13.09 33.94
N MET A 408 15.69 -12.36 34.99
CA MET A 408 16.43 -11.19 35.45
C MET A 408 17.83 -11.53 35.91
N ASP A 409 17.99 -12.60 36.67
CA ASP A 409 19.29 -13.04 37.17
C ASP A 409 20.18 -13.47 35.99
N ALA A 410 19.62 -14.12 34.96
CA ALA A 410 20.34 -14.48 33.73
C ALA A 410 20.75 -13.24 32.92
N ILE A 411 19.87 -12.24 32.77
CA ILE A 411 20.17 -10.97 32.08
C ILE A 411 21.29 -10.22 32.81
N LEU A 412 21.16 -10.04 34.13
CA LEU A 412 22.15 -9.33 34.94
C LEU A 412 23.49 -10.06 34.99
N TRP A 413 23.47 -11.40 34.98
CA TRP A 413 24.69 -12.20 34.89
C TRP A 413 25.43 -11.95 33.57
N ASN A 414 24.72 -11.94 32.44
CA ASN A 414 25.31 -11.63 31.13
C ASN A 414 25.90 -10.22 31.09
N VAL A 415 25.16 -9.22 31.56
CA VAL A 415 25.64 -7.82 31.61
C VAL A 415 26.89 -7.70 32.48
N LYS A 416 26.90 -8.36 33.65
CA LYS A 416 28.05 -8.37 34.55
C LYS A 416 29.26 -9.04 33.89
N ARG A 417 29.07 -10.19 33.24
CA ARG A 417 30.13 -10.91 32.52
C ARG A 417 30.73 -10.03 31.43
N GLU A 418 29.91 -9.43 30.57
CA GLU A 418 30.38 -8.55 29.50
C GLU A 418 31.16 -7.35 30.05
N ARG A 419 30.65 -6.73 31.12
CA ARG A 419 31.35 -5.61 31.77
C ARG A 419 32.71 -6.03 32.30
N ASP A 420 32.78 -7.14 33.03
CA ASP A 420 34.02 -7.62 33.64
C ASP A 420 35.04 -8.02 32.53
N GLU A 421 34.56 -8.52 31.40
CA GLU A 421 35.37 -8.87 30.22
C GLU A 421 35.89 -7.63 29.48
N VAL A 422 35.05 -6.61 29.28
CA VAL A 422 35.48 -5.30 28.75
C VAL A 422 36.54 -4.68 29.65
N MET A 423 36.33 -4.70 30.97
CA MET A 423 37.31 -4.16 31.93
C MET A 423 38.62 -4.95 31.92
N LYS A 424 38.55 -6.27 31.72
CA LYS A 424 39.74 -7.11 31.56
C LYS A 424 40.54 -6.73 30.31
N ILE A 425 39.88 -6.60 29.16
CA ILE A 425 40.51 -6.18 27.90
C ILE A 425 41.16 -4.80 28.07
N MET A 426 40.42 -3.85 28.64
CA MET A 426 40.93 -2.50 28.91
C MET A 426 42.16 -2.50 29.82
N ASN A 427 42.23 -3.39 30.81
CA ASN A 427 43.36 -3.47 31.74
C ASN A 427 44.57 -4.22 31.17
N GLU A 428 44.35 -5.27 30.37
CA GLU A 428 45.43 -6.13 29.84
C GLU A 428 46.03 -5.58 28.54
N GLU A 429 45.17 -5.10 27.64
CA GLU A 429 45.56 -4.70 26.28
C GLU A 429 45.62 -3.17 26.12
N GLY A 430 44.89 -2.42 26.98
CA GLY A 430 44.63 -1.01 26.74
C GLY A 430 43.74 -0.79 25.51
N GLY A 431 43.65 0.45 25.02
CA GLY A 431 42.93 0.78 23.79
C GLY A 431 41.65 1.58 24.01
N ASP A 432 40.81 1.60 22.96
CA ASP A 432 39.55 2.33 22.95
C ASP A 432 38.42 1.52 23.61
N LEU A 433 37.64 2.18 24.47
CA LEU A 433 36.56 1.52 25.22
C LEU A 433 35.44 1.02 24.30
N GLU A 434 35.12 1.74 23.22
CA GLU A 434 34.07 1.34 22.29
C GLU A 434 34.50 0.11 21.48
N GLU A 435 35.78 0.03 21.11
CA GLU A 435 36.35 -1.15 20.44
C GLU A 435 36.28 -2.39 21.35
N ALA A 436 36.65 -2.25 22.63
CA ALA A 436 36.54 -3.34 23.61
C ALA A 436 35.08 -3.79 23.79
N ILE A 437 34.13 -2.85 23.89
CA ILE A 437 32.70 -3.15 23.99
C ILE A 437 32.19 -3.88 22.73
N ALA A 438 32.56 -3.40 21.55
CA ALA A 438 32.14 -4.00 20.29
C ALA A 438 32.65 -5.45 20.15
N ARG A 439 33.90 -5.70 20.57
CA ARG A 439 34.52 -7.02 20.54
C ARG A 439 33.80 -8.02 21.45
N VAL A 440 33.54 -7.64 22.70
CA VAL A 440 32.83 -8.51 23.66
C VAL A 440 31.40 -8.79 23.20
N ARG A 441 30.70 -7.79 22.65
CA ARG A 441 29.35 -7.99 22.12
C ARG A 441 29.31 -8.94 20.92
N ALA A 442 30.28 -8.83 20.01
CA ALA A 442 30.39 -9.73 18.87
C ALA A 442 30.58 -11.18 19.34
N GLU A 443 31.41 -11.40 20.36
CA GLU A 443 31.64 -12.71 20.96
C GLU A 443 30.39 -13.27 21.66
N THR A 444 29.70 -12.46 22.47
CA THR A 444 28.43 -12.88 23.10
C THR A 444 27.37 -13.29 22.07
N LEU A 445 27.25 -12.52 20.98
CA LEU A 445 26.32 -12.84 19.89
C LEU A 445 26.68 -14.16 19.20
N ALA A 446 27.97 -14.41 18.96
CA ALA A 446 28.44 -15.67 18.39
C ALA A 446 28.14 -16.86 19.31
N MET A 447 28.36 -16.73 20.63
CA MET A 447 28.01 -17.77 21.60
C MET A 447 26.50 -18.02 21.66
N ARG A 448 25.67 -16.98 21.61
CA ARG A 448 24.20 -17.10 21.60
C ARG A 448 23.74 -17.83 20.34
N GLN A 449 24.27 -17.47 19.18
CA GLN A 449 23.95 -18.12 17.93
C GLN A 449 24.32 -19.61 17.95
N HIS A 450 25.52 -19.93 18.45
CA HIS A 450 25.96 -21.32 18.63
C HIS A 450 25.05 -22.11 19.59
N ALA A 451 24.61 -21.50 20.71
CA ALA A 451 23.69 -22.15 21.64
C ALA A 451 22.30 -22.40 21.02
N ILE A 452 21.78 -21.47 20.21
CA ILE A 452 20.53 -21.64 19.46
C ILE A 452 20.67 -22.79 18.45
N GLU A 453 21.79 -22.88 17.75
CA GLU A 453 22.08 -23.95 16.79
C GLU A 453 22.20 -25.31 17.48
N GLU A 454 22.92 -25.39 18.60
CA GLU A 454 22.98 -26.60 19.42
C GLU A 454 21.60 -27.01 19.95
N TYR A 455 20.79 -26.04 20.41
CA TYR A 455 19.43 -26.30 20.87
C TYR A 455 18.56 -26.84 19.74
N LYS A 456 18.60 -26.22 18.55
CA LYS A 456 17.91 -26.74 17.35
C LYS A 456 18.36 -28.16 17.01
N LYS A 457 19.67 -28.44 17.12
CA LYS A 457 20.26 -29.75 16.84
C LYS A 457 19.89 -30.82 17.88
N LYS A 458 19.72 -30.45 19.15
CA LYS A 458 19.39 -31.36 20.27
C LYS A 458 17.87 -31.48 20.52
N GLY A 459 17.09 -30.47 20.13
CA GLY A 459 15.64 -30.35 20.39
C GLY A 459 14.73 -30.58 19.18
N GLY A 460 15.27 -30.86 18.00
CA GLY A 460 14.51 -31.26 16.80
C GLY A 460 13.95 -32.69 16.82
N LEU A 461 13.85 -33.33 17.99
CA LEU A 461 13.27 -34.67 18.20
C LEU A 461 12.22 -34.63 19.33
N ALA A 462 11.18 -33.83 19.15
CA ALA A 462 9.89 -33.99 19.83
C ALA A 462 8.76 -33.20 19.15
N ALA A 463 8.80 -33.04 17.82
CA ALA A 463 7.56 -32.69 17.10
C ALA A 463 6.67 -33.94 17.16
N GLU A 464 5.59 -33.81 17.91
CA GLU A 464 4.63 -34.85 18.26
C GLU A 464 4.03 -35.52 17.01
N ASP A 465 4.51 -36.71 16.69
CA ASP A 465 3.73 -37.69 15.93
C ASP A 465 2.70 -38.32 16.88
N LYS A 466 1.62 -37.59 17.13
CA LYS A 466 0.38 -38.11 17.74
C LYS A 466 -0.78 -37.93 16.77
N GLY A 467 -0.63 -38.49 15.57
CA GLY A 467 -1.71 -38.69 14.60
C GLY A 467 -2.16 -40.15 14.54
N GLY A 468 -2.48 -40.76 15.68
CA GLY A 468 -2.92 -42.16 15.78
C GLY A 468 -4.40 -42.29 16.13
N LYS A 469 -5.20 -42.63 15.11
CA LYS A 469 -6.54 -43.29 15.15
C LYS A 469 -7.69 -42.62 15.92
N SER A 470 -8.67 -42.14 15.15
CA SER A 470 -10.10 -42.49 15.33
C SER A 470 -10.77 -42.54 13.97
#